data_AF-A0A3B0AX44-F1
#
_entry.id   AF-A0A3B0AX44-F1
#
_cell.length_a   1.000
_cell.length_b   1.000
_cell.length_c   1.000
_cell.angle_alpha   90.00
_cell.angle_beta   90.00
_cell.angle_gamma   90.00
#
_symmetry.space_group_name_H-M   'P 1'
#
loop_
_entity.id
_entity.type
_entity.pdbx_description
1 polymer ?
#
loop_
_entity_poly.entity_id
_entity_poly.type
_entity_poly.pdbx_seq_one_letter_code
_entity_poly.pdbx_strand_id
1 'polypeptide(L)'
;MGTNERHLVSQAVRAELGRAGKSVGWLADRIGEDSPRLEALLRAEADFTVVDLAKIAVALCIPVAALVPAPPAPESTPPRQ
;
A
#
# COMPACT_ATOMS: atom_id res chain seq x y z
N MET A 1 7.49 -9.24 4.62
CA MET A 1 6.09 -8.98 5.01
C MET A 1 5.28 -10.23 4.70
N GLY A 2 4.17 -10.53 5.38
CA GLY A 2 3.36 -11.71 5.05
C GLY A 2 2.67 -11.56 3.68
N THR A 3 2.40 -12.66 2.98
CA THR A 3 1.72 -12.62 1.65
C THR A 3 0.34 -11.94 1.71
N ASN A 4 -0.39 -12.12 2.81
CA ASN A 4 -1.68 -11.48 3.02
C ASN A 4 -1.55 -9.97 3.25
N GLU A 5 -0.58 -9.56 4.05
CA GLU A 5 -0.24 -8.14 4.28
C GLU A 5 0.17 -7.47 2.96
N ARG A 6 1.00 -8.11 2.13
CA ARG A 6 1.39 -7.62 0.79
C ARG A 6 0.20 -7.38 -0.12
N HIS A 7 -0.75 -8.30 -0.12
CA HIS A 7 -1.98 -8.13 -0.89
C HIS A 7 -2.80 -6.92 -0.42
N LEU A 8 -2.96 -6.74 0.90
CA LEU A 8 -3.70 -5.61 1.47
C LEU A 8 -3.05 -4.27 1.12
N VAL A 9 -1.73 -4.17 1.27
CA VAL A 9 -0.98 -2.96 0.90
C VAL A 9 -1.10 -2.68 -0.60
N SER A 10 -0.94 -3.69 -1.45
CA SER A 10 -1.12 -3.54 -2.90
C SER A 10 -2.52 -3.02 -3.27
N GLN A 11 -3.56 -3.57 -2.64
CA GLN A 11 -4.94 -3.12 -2.84
C GLN A 11 -5.14 -1.68 -2.38
N ALA A 12 -4.59 -1.29 -1.24
CA ALA A 12 -4.65 0.09 -0.75
C ALA A 12 -3.99 1.06 -1.73
N VAL A 13 -2.79 0.75 -2.24
CA VAL A 13 -2.10 1.58 -3.24
C VAL A 13 -2.94 1.72 -4.52
N ARG A 14 -3.53 0.63 -5.02
CA ARG A 14 -4.40 0.68 -6.21
C ARG A 14 -5.67 1.50 -5.98
N ALA A 15 -6.27 1.39 -4.80
CA ALA A 15 -7.46 2.16 -4.44
C ALA A 15 -7.15 3.66 -4.39
N GLU A 16 -6.03 4.06 -3.77
CA GLU A 16 -5.61 5.46 -3.70
C GLU A 16 -5.22 6.04 -5.07
N LEU A 17 -4.56 5.25 -5.93
CA LEU A 17 -4.33 5.62 -7.33
C LEU A 17 -5.65 5.87 -8.07
N GLY A 18 -6.64 5.00 -7.88
CA GLY A 18 -7.98 5.16 -8.44
C GLY A 18 -8.67 6.43 -7.94
N ARG A 19 -8.62 6.71 -6.64
CA ARG A 19 -9.17 7.93 -6.02
C ARG A 19 -8.51 9.20 -6.54
N ALA A 20 -7.19 9.16 -6.75
CA ALA A 20 -6.42 10.29 -7.27
C ALA A 20 -6.50 10.45 -8.81
N GLY A 21 -7.16 9.52 -9.51
CA GLY A 21 -7.23 9.49 -10.97
C GLY A 21 -5.85 9.31 -11.62
N LYS A 22 -4.95 8.57 -10.98
CA LYS A 22 -3.56 8.36 -11.42
C LYS A 22 -3.34 6.93 -11.89
N SER A 23 -2.45 6.76 -12.87
CA SER A 23 -2.05 5.45 -13.38
C SER A 23 -0.83 4.90 -12.64
N VAL A 24 -0.59 3.60 -12.78
CA VAL A 24 0.63 2.95 -12.28
C VAL A 24 1.89 3.53 -12.94
N GLY A 25 1.83 3.82 -14.24
CA GLY A 25 2.95 4.47 -14.95
C GLY A 25 3.26 5.86 -14.39
N TRP A 26 2.23 6.66 -14.09
CA TRP A 26 2.43 7.95 -13.43
C TRP A 26 3.11 7.79 -12.07
N LEU A 27 2.75 6.75 -11.30
CA LEU A 27 3.39 6.49 -10.02
C LEU A 27 4.87 6.14 -10.22
N ALA A 28 5.19 5.22 -11.13
CA ALA A 28 6.57 4.83 -11.47
C ALA A 28 7.44 6.04 -11.82
N ASP A 29 6.96 6.89 -12.73
CA ASP A 29 7.63 8.13 -13.12
C ASP A 29 7.84 9.05 -11.92
N ARG A 30 6.87 9.11 -11.00
CA ARG A 30 6.91 10.03 -9.86
C ARG A 30 7.86 9.60 -8.75
N ILE A 31 7.97 8.29 -8.50
CA ILE A 31 8.83 7.76 -7.43
C ILE A 31 10.23 7.34 -7.93
N GLY A 32 10.48 7.47 -9.24
CA GLY A 32 11.73 7.09 -9.88
C GLY A 32 12.03 5.59 -9.74
N GLU A 33 10.99 4.76 -9.70
CA GLU A 33 11.10 3.32 -9.53
C GLU A 33 10.93 2.63 -10.88
N ASP A 34 11.69 1.57 -11.11
CA ASP A 34 11.61 0.80 -12.35
C ASP A 34 10.22 0.14 -12.47
N SER A 35 9.55 0.33 -13.61
CA SER A 35 8.19 -0.15 -13.86
C SER A 35 7.99 -1.65 -13.55
N PRO A 36 8.91 -2.57 -13.90
CA PRO A 36 8.81 -3.99 -13.55
C PRO A 36 8.81 -4.24 -12.04
N ARG A 37 9.59 -3.46 -11.26
CA ARG A 37 9.62 -3.60 -9.81
C ARG A 37 8.33 -3.09 -9.18
N LEU A 38 7.82 -1.95 -9.64
CA LEU A 38 6.53 -1.44 -9.16
C LEU A 38 5.39 -2.41 -9.49
N GLU A 39 5.39 -3.03 -10.68
CA GLU A 39 4.43 -4.07 -11.02
C GLU A 39 4.52 -5.28 -10.10
N ALA A 40 5.73 -5.77 -9.79
CA ALA A 40 5.91 -6.90 -8.87
C ALA A 40 5.37 -6.57 -7.46
N LEU A 41 5.59 -5.35 -6.97
CA LEU A 41 5.01 -4.86 -5.72
C LEU A 41 3.47 -4.86 -5.79
N LEU A 42 2.90 -4.32 -6.86
CA LEU A 42 1.45 -4.24 -7.07
C LEU A 42 0.79 -5.59 -7.41
N ARG A 43 1.55 -6.62 -7.79
CA ARG A 43 1.08 -8.01 -7.88
C ARG A 43 1.29 -8.78 -6.59
N ALA A 44 1.81 -8.14 -5.54
CA ALA A 44 2.18 -8.76 -4.27
C ALA A 44 3.21 -9.90 -4.43
N GLU A 45 3.97 -9.88 -5.52
CA GLU A 45 5.08 -10.81 -5.80
C GLU A 45 6.33 -10.39 -5.02
N ALA A 46 6.49 -9.10 -4.73
CA ALA A 46 7.57 -8.51 -3.93
C ALA A 46 7.06 -7.89 -2.62
N ASP A 47 7.95 -7.80 -1.62
CA ASP A 47 7.69 -7.11 -0.35
C ASP A 47 7.83 -5.59 -0.51
N PHE A 48 6.84 -4.84 -0.01
CA PHE A 48 6.97 -3.40 0.16
C PHE A 48 7.93 -3.11 1.31
N THR A 49 8.94 -2.29 1.05
CA THR A 49 9.75 -1.70 2.10
C THR A 49 9.08 -0.45 2.66
N VAL A 50 9.50 -0.02 3.86
CA VAL A 50 9.06 1.26 4.44
C VAL A 50 9.40 2.44 3.52
N VAL A 51 10.53 2.35 2.80
CA VAL A 51 10.95 3.37 1.85
C VAL A 51 10.00 3.43 0.65
N ASP A 52 9.59 2.27 0.11
CA ASP A 52 8.62 2.21 -0.99
C ASP A 52 7.29 2.84 -0.57
N LEU A 53 6.79 2.48 0.62
CA LEU A 53 5.56 3.04 1.17
C LEU A 53 5.64 4.56 1.38
N ALA A 54 6.76 5.07 1.90
CA ALA A 54 6.98 6.49 2.09
C ALA A 54 7.00 7.25 0.77
N LYS A 55 7.72 6.73 -0.25
CA LYS A 55 7.75 7.32 -1.59
C LYS A 55 6.35 7.38 -2.22
N ILE A 56 5.59 6.29 -2.14
CA ILE A 56 4.24 6.20 -2.70
C ILE A 56 3.29 7.16 -1.98
N ALA A 57 3.33 7.20 -0.65
CA ALA A 57 2.50 8.10 0.15
C ALA A 57 2.79 9.59 -0.16
N VAL A 58 4.07 9.95 -0.28
CA VAL A 58 4.50 11.29 -0.68
C VAL A 58 4.03 11.62 -2.10
N ALA A 59 4.17 10.68 -3.04
CA ALA A 59 3.72 10.88 -4.42
C ALA A 59 2.20 11.13 -4.48
N LEU A 60 1.42 10.38 -3.70
CA LEU A 60 -0.04 10.48 -3.64
C LEU A 60 -0.54 11.60 -2.72
N CYS A 61 0.35 12.30 -2.00
CA CYS A 61 0.01 13.32 -1.01
C CYS A 61 -0.93 12.81 0.10
N ILE A 62 -0.67 11.59 0.59
CA ILE A 62 -1.45 10.93 1.66
C ILE A 62 -0.52 10.53 2.82
N PRO A 63 -1.05 10.34 4.04
CA PRO A 63 -0.26 9.75 5.12
C PRO A 63 0.07 8.28 4.83
N VAL A 64 1.27 7.83 5.22
CA VAL A 64 1.70 6.42 5.06
C VAL A 64 0.73 5.44 5.72
N ALA A 65 0.11 5.85 6.83
CA ALA A 65 -0.90 5.04 7.52
C ALA A 65 -2.13 4.70 6.67
N ALA A 66 -2.41 5.45 5.59
CA ALA A 66 -3.48 5.12 4.65
C ALA A 66 -3.14 3.91 3.74
N LEU A 67 -1.86 3.57 3.61
CA LEU A 67 -1.37 2.45 2.79
C LEU A 67 -1.16 1.16 3.60
N VAL A 68 -1.08 1.27 4.92
CA VAL A 68 -0.86 0.14 5.82
C VAL A 68 -2.21 -0.37 6.31
N PRO A 69 -2.48 -1.69 6.23
CA PRO A 69 -3.71 -2.24 6.78
C PRO A 69 -3.81 -1.90 8.27
N ALA A 70 -4.96 -1.37 8.68
CA ALA A 70 -5.23 -1.17 10.10
C ALA A 70 -5.08 -2.51 10.83
N PRO A 71 -4.43 -2.55 12.01
CA PRO A 71 -4.47 -3.75 12.83
C PRO A 71 -5.94 -4.14 13.04
N PRO A 72 -6.26 -5.44 13.07
CA PRO A 72 -7.62 -5.88 13.37
C PRO A 72 -8.07 -5.14 14.64
N ALA A 73 -9.25 -4.51 14.57
CA ALA A 73 -9.80 -3.83 15.73
C ALA A 73 -9.71 -4.77 16.92
N PRO A 74 -9.26 -4.30 18.10
CA PRO A 74 -9.16 -5.16 19.27
C PRO A 74 -10.51 -5.85 19.43
N GLU A 75 -10.48 -7.18 19.41
CA GLU A 75 -11.67 -8.00 19.63
C GLU A 75 -12.32 -7.47 20.89
N SER A 76 -13.47 -6.83 20.76
CA SER A 76 -14.29 -6.42 21.89
C SER A 76 -14.79 -7.70 22.55
N THR A 77 -13.95 -8.40 23.29
CA THR A 77 -14.35 -9.50 24.15
C THR A 77 -15.37 -8.91 25.12
N PRO A 78 -16.66 -9.25 25.03
CA PRO A 78 -17.63 -8.77 26.00
C PRO A 78 -17.23 -9.35 27.36
N PRO A 79 -17.34 -8.58 28.45
CA PRO A 79 -17.07 -9.11 29.78
C PRO A 79 -17.99 -10.31 30.01
N ARG A 80 -17.40 -11.47 30.32
CA ARG A 80 -18.18 -12.61 30.84
C ARG A 80 -18.87 -12.13 32.12
N GLN A 81 -20.19 -12.09 32.10
CA GLN A 81 -21.00 -12.00 33.31
C GLN A 81 -20.97 -13.33 34.07
#